data_AF-G5N922-F1
#
_entry.id   AF-G5N922-F1
#
_cell.length_a   1.000
_cell.length_b   1.000
_cell.length_c   1.000
_cell.angle_alpha   90.00
_cell.angle_beta   90.00
_cell.angle_gamma   90.00
#
_symmetry.space_group_name_H-M   'P 1'
#
loop_
_entity.id
_entity.type
_entity.pdbx_description
1 polymer ?
#
loop_
_entity_poly.entity_id
_entity_poly.type
_entity_poly.pdbx_seq_one_letter_code
_entity_poly.pdbx_strand_id
1 'polypeptide(L)'
;MFYPLTHNLHQDGILRTSVAFPQANAEQQEQAESMLSAIMQALNYVGVMAMECFITPEGLLINELAPRVHNSGHWTQNGASISQFELHLRAITGLPLPAPVINAPSVMINLIGSELNYDWLKLPLVHLHWYDKAVRPGRKVGHLNLTDSDTSRLSATLEALSPLLPGEYASGIIWAQSKLK
;
A
#
# COMPACT_ATOMS: atom_id res chain seq x y z
N MET A 1 -10.36 -0.82 -14.19
CA MET A 1 -10.23 0.28 -13.21
C MET A 1 -8.97 0.05 -12.43
N PHE A 2 -8.25 1.11 -12.09
CA PHE A 2 -6.92 1.01 -11.51
C PHE A 2 -6.78 1.98 -10.34
N TYR A 3 -6.02 1.56 -9.34
CA TYR A 3 -5.50 2.49 -8.34
C TYR A 3 -4.23 3.15 -8.89
N PRO A 4 -3.82 4.31 -8.35
CA PRO A 4 -2.49 4.85 -8.60
C PRO A 4 -1.40 3.84 -8.25
N LEU A 5 -0.31 3.88 -9.01
CA LEU A 5 0.89 3.10 -8.70
C LEU A 5 1.33 3.33 -7.25
N THR A 6 1.73 2.25 -6.60
CA THR A 6 2.22 2.27 -5.22
C THR A 6 3.71 1.94 -5.21
N HIS A 7 4.52 2.82 -4.64
CA HIS A 7 5.92 2.54 -4.36
C HIS A 7 6.02 1.58 -3.19
N ASN A 8 6.85 0.55 -3.32
CA ASN A 8 7.02 -0.48 -2.29
C ASN A 8 8.50 -0.59 -1.90
N LEU A 9 8.77 -0.61 -0.60
CA LEU A 9 10.09 -0.94 -0.05
C LEU A 9 10.06 -2.37 0.50
N HIS A 10 10.88 -3.21 -0.10
CA HIS A 10 11.15 -4.57 0.39
C HIS A 10 12.50 -4.59 1.12
N GLN A 11 12.55 -5.25 2.27
CA GLN A 11 13.80 -5.55 3.00
C GLN A 11 13.76 -7.02 3.40
N ASP A 12 14.86 -7.73 3.16
CA ASP A 12 14.98 -9.17 3.41
C ASP A 12 13.85 -9.99 2.74
N GLY A 13 13.43 -9.57 1.54
CA GLY A 13 12.35 -10.21 0.78
C GLY A 13 10.94 -9.97 1.34
N ILE A 14 10.77 -9.07 2.31
CA ILE A 14 9.48 -8.76 2.93
C ILE A 14 9.10 -7.31 2.66
N LEU A 15 7.87 -7.07 2.21
CA LEU A 15 7.31 -5.71 2.09
C LEU A 15 7.29 -5.05 3.47
N ARG A 16 7.99 -3.92 3.61
CA ARG A 16 8.03 -3.13 4.85
C ARG A 16 7.12 -1.92 4.80
N THR A 17 7.20 -1.17 3.71
CA THR A 17 6.50 0.11 3.59
C THR A 17 5.98 0.30 2.18
N SER A 18 4.79 0.87 2.05
CA SER A 18 4.21 1.30 0.78
C SER A 18 3.86 2.79 0.83
N VAL A 19 4.09 3.51 -0.27
CA VAL A 19 3.67 4.91 -0.44
C VAL A 19 2.91 5.05 -1.75
N ALA A 20 1.68 5.57 -1.69
CA ALA A 20 0.86 5.86 -2.85
C ALA A 20 0.54 7.36 -2.90
N PHE A 21 0.51 7.92 -4.11
CA PHE A 21 0.12 9.30 -4.38
C PHE A 21 -1.17 9.33 -5.19
N PRO A 22 -2.02 10.38 -5.07
CA PRO A 22 -3.20 10.53 -5.92
C PRO A 22 -2.85 10.59 -7.41
N GLN A 23 -1.69 11.14 -7.72
CA GLN A 23 -1.15 11.25 -9.08
C GLN A 23 0.23 10.58 -9.10
N ALA A 24 0.33 9.45 -9.79
CA ALA A 24 1.59 8.80 -10.10
C ALA A 24 2.24 9.43 -11.34
N ASN A 25 3.44 8.98 -11.72
CA ASN A 25 4.00 9.29 -13.02
C ASN A 25 3.06 8.77 -14.12
N ALA A 26 2.62 9.67 -15.02
CA ALA A 26 1.57 9.36 -15.99
C ALA A 26 1.99 8.27 -16.99
N GLU A 27 3.23 8.31 -17.50
CA GLU A 27 3.74 7.32 -18.45
C GLU A 27 3.84 5.93 -17.81
N GLN A 28 4.35 5.86 -16.58
CA GLN A 28 4.42 4.60 -15.83
C GLN A 28 3.02 4.07 -15.50
N GLN A 29 2.09 4.94 -15.12
CA GLN A 29 0.71 4.56 -14.83
C GLN A 29 0.06 3.95 -16.09
N GLU A 30 0.14 4.63 -17.23
CA GLU A 30 -0.41 4.15 -18.50
C GLU A 30 0.22 2.82 -18.92
N GLN A 31 1.56 2.69 -18.82
CA GLN A 31 2.26 1.45 -19.12
C GLN A 31 1.78 0.30 -18.23
N ALA A 32 1.67 0.51 -16.91
CA ALA A 32 1.23 -0.50 -15.96
C ALA A 32 -0.23 -0.92 -16.19
N GLU A 33 -1.12 0.04 -16.43
CA GLU A 33 -2.53 -0.23 -16.71
C GLU A 33 -2.71 -1.01 -18.01
N SER A 34 -1.94 -0.68 -19.05
CA SER A 34 -1.95 -1.41 -20.33
C SER A 34 -1.51 -2.86 -20.15
N MET A 35 -0.37 -3.09 -19.48
CA MET A 35 0.14 -4.44 -19.19
C MET A 35 -0.86 -5.26 -18.36
N LEU A 36 -1.38 -4.70 -17.26
CA LEU A 36 -2.30 -5.40 -16.38
C LEU A 36 -3.66 -5.65 -17.05
N SER A 37 -4.15 -4.72 -17.87
CA SER A 37 -5.36 -4.92 -18.69
C SER A 37 -5.20 -6.11 -19.64
N ALA A 38 -4.08 -6.18 -20.37
CA ALA A 38 -3.82 -7.25 -21.31
C ALA A 38 -3.80 -8.63 -20.61
N ILE A 39 -3.16 -8.70 -19.43
CA ILE A 39 -3.11 -9.91 -18.61
C ILE A 39 -4.50 -10.32 -18.13
N MET A 40 -5.25 -9.41 -17.51
CA MET A 40 -6.58 -9.71 -16.99
C MET A 40 -7.54 -10.13 -18.11
N GLN A 41 -7.46 -9.50 -19.28
CA GLN A 41 -8.26 -9.85 -20.46
C GLN A 41 -7.90 -11.24 -20.99
N ALA A 42 -6.61 -11.54 -21.16
CA ALA A 42 -6.14 -12.84 -21.66
C ALA A 42 -6.55 -13.99 -20.74
N LEU A 43 -6.65 -13.74 -19.43
CA LEU A 43 -7.06 -14.72 -18.42
C LEU A 43 -8.57 -14.73 -18.15
N ASN A 44 -9.35 -13.85 -18.79
CA ASN A 44 -10.75 -13.59 -18.46
C ASN A 44 -10.97 -13.42 -16.94
N TYR A 45 -10.08 -12.64 -16.30
CA TYR A 45 -9.98 -12.55 -14.86
C TYR A 45 -11.06 -11.65 -14.26
N VAL A 46 -11.69 -12.11 -13.16
CA VAL A 46 -12.70 -11.36 -12.41
C VAL A 46 -12.23 -11.24 -10.95
N GLY A 47 -12.09 -9.99 -10.48
CA GLY A 47 -11.59 -9.67 -9.14
C GLY A 47 -10.46 -8.64 -9.20
N VAL A 48 -9.95 -8.29 -8.03
CA VAL A 48 -8.69 -7.54 -7.91
C VAL A 48 -7.49 -8.44 -8.18
N MET A 49 -6.59 -7.96 -9.04
CA MET A 49 -5.25 -8.50 -9.28
C MET A 49 -4.21 -7.42 -8.99
N ALA A 50 -3.10 -7.78 -8.38
CA ALA A 50 -1.92 -6.92 -8.26
C ALA A 50 -0.81 -7.39 -9.21
N MET A 51 -0.08 -6.43 -9.75
CA MET A 51 1.11 -6.64 -10.56
C MET A 51 2.25 -5.83 -9.96
N GLU A 52 3.29 -6.51 -9.52
CA GLU A 52 4.51 -5.86 -9.08
C GLU A 52 5.45 -5.66 -10.27
N CYS A 53 6.09 -4.50 -10.33
CA CYS A 53 7.05 -4.17 -11.36
C CYS A 53 8.36 -3.66 -10.75
N PHE A 54 9.46 -3.89 -11.45
CA PHE A 54 10.67 -3.10 -11.30
C PHE A 54 10.61 -1.88 -12.22
N ILE A 55 11.13 -0.75 -11.73
CA ILE A 55 11.35 0.44 -12.55
C ILE A 55 12.79 0.35 -13.08
N THR A 56 12.95 0.31 -14.40
CA THR A 56 14.25 0.28 -15.09
C THR A 56 14.38 1.51 -16.01
N PRO A 57 15.58 1.79 -16.56
CA PRO A 57 15.75 2.86 -17.56
C PRO A 57 14.88 2.70 -18.81
N GLU A 58 14.49 1.47 -19.15
CA GLU A 58 13.66 1.13 -20.31
C GLU A 58 12.14 1.13 -20.01
N GLY A 59 11.75 1.34 -18.75
CA GLY A 59 10.36 1.37 -18.30
C GLY A 59 10.07 0.33 -17.23
N LEU A 60 8.81 -0.11 -17.17
CA LEU A 60 8.37 -1.11 -16.19
C LEU A 60 8.63 -2.55 -16.67
N LEU A 61 9.24 -3.36 -15.81
CA LEU A 61 9.38 -4.80 -15.99
C LEU A 61 8.53 -5.55 -14.97
N ILE A 62 7.64 -6.44 -15.41
CA ILE A 62 6.78 -7.23 -14.52
C ILE A 62 7.65 -8.20 -13.71
N ASN A 63 7.51 -8.14 -12.38
CA ASN A 63 8.17 -9.02 -11.42
C ASN A 63 7.27 -10.20 -11.04
N GLU A 64 6.09 -9.90 -10.46
CA GLU A 64 5.15 -10.91 -9.99
C GLU A 64 3.69 -10.49 -10.18
N LEU A 65 2.80 -11.49 -10.19
CA LEU A 65 1.35 -11.31 -10.24
C LEU A 65 0.72 -11.96 -9.01
N ALA A 66 -0.22 -11.25 -8.39
CA ALA A 66 -1.05 -11.75 -7.32
C ALA A 66 -2.52 -11.72 -7.77
N PRO A 67 -3.15 -12.89 -8.07
CA PRO A 67 -4.55 -12.99 -8.46
C PRO A 67 -5.47 -12.90 -7.22
N ARG A 68 -5.29 -11.85 -6.42
CA ARG A 68 -6.01 -11.55 -5.18
C ARG A 68 -5.74 -10.11 -4.75
N VAL A 69 -6.43 -9.67 -3.71
CA VAL A 69 -5.99 -8.50 -2.93
C VAL A 69 -4.54 -8.66 -2.46
N HIS A 70 -3.82 -7.55 -2.41
CA HIS A 70 -2.38 -7.53 -2.18
C HIS A 70 -1.96 -6.63 -1.03
N ASN A 71 -0.85 -6.97 -0.39
CA ASN A 71 -0.38 -6.26 0.80
C ASN A 71 0.02 -4.81 0.48
N SER A 72 0.58 -4.56 -0.71
CA SER A 72 0.88 -3.21 -1.20
C SER A 72 -0.36 -2.33 -1.38
N GLY A 73 -1.56 -2.90 -1.47
CA GLY A 73 -2.81 -2.16 -1.62
C GLY A 73 -3.53 -1.88 -0.31
N HIS A 74 -2.99 -2.25 0.87
CA HIS A 74 -3.71 -2.10 2.14
C HIS A 74 -4.00 -0.64 2.50
N TRP A 75 -3.19 0.31 2.01
CA TRP A 75 -3.45 1.74 2.16
C TRP A 75 -4.84 2.16 1.65
N THR A 76 -5.40 1.45 0.66
CA THR A 76 -6.73 1.74 0.11
C THR A 76 -7.86 1.62 1.13
N GLN A 77 -7.65 0.94 2.27
CA GLN A 77 -8.64 0.87 3.36
C GLN A 77 -8.91 2.24 4.00
N ASN A 78 -7.95 3.17 3.96
CA ASN A 78 -8.10 4.50 4.54
C ASN A 78 -7.84 5.62 3.53
N GLY A 79 -7.13 5.35 2.43
CA GLY A 79 -6.73 6.35 1.43
C GLY A 79 -7.54 6.38 0.14
N ALA A 80 -8.54 5.50 -0.01
CA ALA A 80 -9.40 5.47 -1.20
C ALA A 80 -10.88 5.35 -0.83
N SER A 81 -11.77 5.90 -1.66
CA SER A 81 -13.22 5.80 -1.45
C SER A 81 -13.78 4.38 -1.55
N ILE A 82 -13.05 3.47 -2.21
CA ILE A 82 -13.35 2.05 -2.30
C ILE A 82 -12.04 1.34 -2.01
N SER A 83 -12.01 0.49 -0.98
CA SER A 83 -10.82 -0.31 -0.66
C SER A 83 -10.65 -1.46 -1.66
N GLN A 84 -9.43 -1.97 -1.85
CA GLN A 84 -9.21 -3.12 -2.72
C GLN A 84 -10.05 -4.35 -2.31
N PHE A 85 -10.38 -4.48 -1.01
CA PHE A 85 -11.16 -5.57 -0.48
C PHE A 85 -12.61 -5.46 -0.92
N GLU A 86 -13.19 -4.27 -0.76
CA GLU A 86 -14.53 -3.97 -1.26
C GLU A 86 -14.59 -4.08 -2.79
N LEU A 87 -13.57 -3.58 -3.49
CA LEU A 87 -13.48 -3.64 -4.95
C LEU A 87 -13.45 -5.09 -5.44
N HIS A 88 -12.68 -5.95 -4.78
CA HIS A 88 -12.62 -7.38 -5.09
C HIS A 88 -13.99 -8.03 -4.91
N LEU A 89 -14.66 -7.78 -3.77
CA LEU A 89 -15.99 -8.31 -3.50
C LEU A 89 -17.02 -7.82 -4.54
N ARG A 90 -17.02 -6.53 -4.87
CA ARG A 90 -17.91 -5.97 -5.89
C ARG A 90 -17.73 -6.66 -7.24
N ALA A 91 -16.48 -6.91 -7.64
CA ALA A 91 -16.18 -7.56 -8.91
C ALA A 91 -16.70 -9.00 -8.98
N ILE A 92 -16.44 -9.81 -7.95
CA ILE A 92 -16.85 -11.22 -7.96
C ILE A 92 -18.36 -11.42 -7.70
N THR A 93 -19.05 -10.40 -7.19
CA THR A 93 -20.51 -10.43 -6.94
C THR A 93 -21.32 -9.70 -8.01
N GLY A 94 -20.68 -9.13 -9.04
CA GLY A 94 -21.37 -8.39 -10.10
C GLY A 94 -21.98 -7.06 -9.65
N LEU A 95 -21.51 -6.49 -8.55
CA LEU A 95 -21.95 -5.17 -8.07
C LEU A 95 -21.28 -4.03 -8.88
N PRO A 96 -21.81 -2.79 -8.80
CA PRO A 96 -21.22 -1.65 -9.48
C PRO A 96 -19.76 -1.41 -9.13
N LEU A 97 -18.94 -1.21 -10.16
CA LEU A 97 -17.51 -0.94 -10.12
C LEU A 97 -17.24 0.47 -10.66
N PRO A 98 -17.47 1.56 -9.89
CA PRO A 98 -17.00 2.89 -10.25
C PRO A 98 -15.52 3.07 -9.89
N ALA A 99 -14.84 4.01 -10.55
CA ALA A 99 -13.44 4.29 -10.26
C ALA A 99 -13.28 4.75 -8.79
N PRO A 100 -12.37 4.14 -8.01
CA PRO A 100 -12.05 4.62 -6.67
C PRO A 100 -11.52 6.05 -6.72
N VAL A 101 -11.90 6.88 -5.75
CA VAL A 101 -11.42 8.26 -5.60
C VAL A 101 -10.30 8.27 -4.56
N ILE A 102 -9.14 8.82 -4.95
CA ILE A 102 -7.95 8.96 -4.12
C ILE A 102 -7.64 10.45 -4.03
N ASN A 103 -7.75 11.04 -2.84
CA ASN A 103 -7.61 12.50 -2.65
C ASN A 103 -6.30 12.93 -2.00
N ALA A 104 -5.60 12.00 -1.34
CA ALA A 104 -4.42 12.30 -0.55
C ALA A 104 -3.39 11.17 -0.67
N PRO A 105 -2.08 11.48 -0.50
CA PRO A 105 -1.08 10.44 -0.38
C PRO A 105 -1.36 9.56 0.84
N SER A 106 -0.90 8.31 0.76
CA SER A 106 -1.03 7.34 1.83
C SER A 106 0.27 6.57 2.03
N VAL A 107 0.59 6.30 3.29
CA VAL A 107 1.71 5.45 3.69
C VAL A 107 1.16 4.25 4.46
N MET A 108 1.61 3.06 4.10
CA MET A 108 1.35 1.83 4.84
C MET A 108 2.65 1.30 5.42
N ILE A 109 2.67 0.99 6.72
CA ILE A 109 3.80 0.38 7.42
C ILE A 109 3.38 -1.00 7.91
N ASN A 110 4.10 -2.06 7.50
CA ASN A 110 3.77 -3.43 7.87
C ASN A 110 4.33 -3.73 9.27
N LEU A 111 3.50 -4.27 10.15
CA LEU A 111 3.93 -4.73 11.47
C LEU A 111 4.39 -6.19 11.37
N ILE A 112 5.69 -6.42 11.51
CA ILE A 112 6.36 -7.70 11.34
C ILE A 112 6.95 -8.15 12.67
N GLY A 113 6.38 -9.19 13.27
CA GLY A 113 6.87 -9.78 14.52
C GLY A 113 6.93 -8.83 15.71
N SER A 114 6.25 -7.69 15.63
CA SER A 114 6.21 -6.69 16.70
C SER A 114 4.94 -6.81 17.51
N GLU A 115 5.09 -6.68 18.83
CA GLU A 115 3.94 -6.65 19.73
C GLU A 115 3.05 -5.43 19.47
N LEU A 116 1.77 -5.59 19.77
CA LEU A 116 0.81 -4.49 19.68
C LEU A 116 1.17 -3.39 20.68
N ASN A 117 1.32 -2.16 20.18
CA ASN A 117 1.55 -0.99 21.02
C ASN A 117 0.46 0.06 20.76
N TYR A 118 -0.41 0.28 21.75
CA TYR A 118 -1.49 1.26 21.63
C TYR A 118 -1.02 2.72 21.64
N ASP A 119 0.25 2.99 21.98
CA ASP A 119 0.81 4.34 21.89
C ASP A 119 0.86 4.86 20.45
N TRP A 120 0.85 3.98 19.44
CA TRP A 120 0.71 4.40 18.04
C TRP A 120 -0.58 5.21 17.80
N LEU A 121 -1.64 4.93 18.55
CA LEU A 121 -2.94 5.62 18.44
C LEU A 121 -2.94 7.02 19.08
N LYS A 122 -1.88 7.42 19.78
CA LYS A 122 -1.69 8.82 20.22
C LYS A 122 -1.50 9.76 19.04
N LEU A 123 -1.11 9.23 17.88
CA LEU A 123 -0.92 9.96 16.64
C LEU A 123 -2.21 9.89 15.80
N PRO A 124 -2.92 11.01 15.59
CA PRO A 124 -4.30 10.99 15.07
C PRO A 124 -4.42 10.53 13.62
N LEU A 125 -3.33 10.52 12.84
CA LEU A 125 -3.33 10.01 11.47
C LEU A 125 -3.10 8.50 11.37
N VAL A 126 -2.80 7.83 12.49
CA VAL A 126 -2.50 6.40 12.49
C VAL A 126 -3.79 5.60 12.54
N HIS A 127 -4.04 4.83 11.49
CA HIS A 127 -5.05 3.79 11.44
C HIS A 127 -4.40 2.42 11.66
N LEU A 128 -4.59 1.86 12.85
CA LEU A 128 -4.14 0.51 13.18
C LEU A 128 -5.05 -0.55 12.56
N HIS A 129 -4.45 -1.49 11.83
CA HIS A 129 -5.08 -2.73 11.38
C HIS A 129 -4.37 -3.91 12.00
N TRP A 130 -4.91 -4.42 13.10
CA TRP A 130 -4.37 -5.57 13.81
C TRP A 130 -5.01 -6.88 13.30
N TYR A 131 -4.20 -7.90 13.01
CA TYR A 131 -4.68 -9.15 12.41
C TYR A 131 -5.09 -10.22 13.42
N ASP A 132 -4.97 -9.93 14.72
CA ASP A 132 -5.27 -10.88 15.80
C ASP A 132 -4.53 -12.22 15.66
N LYS A 133 -3.25 -12.13 15.28
CA LYS A 133 -2.35 -13.28 15.08
C LYS A 133 -1.32 -13.31 16.19
N ALA A 134 -1.03 -14.51 16.71
CA ALA A 134 0.09 -14.70 17.64
C ALA A 134 1.40 -14.11 17.06
N VAL A 135 2.08 -13.27 17.85
CA VAL A 135 3.30 -12.59 17.41
C VAL A 135 4.45 -13.60 17.33
N ARG A 136 5.16 -13.57 16.20
CA ARG A 136 6.33 -14.41 15.93
C ARG A 136 7.32 -13.64 15.07
N PRO A 137 8.64 -13.86 15.22
CA PRO A 137 9.64 -13.25 14.35
C PRO A 137 9.31 -13.44 12.87
N GLY A 138 9.40 -12.38 12.07
CA GLY A 138 9.10 -12.40 10.63
C GLY A 138 7.61 -12.51 10.25
N ARG A 139 6.68 -12.64 11.21
CA ARG A 139 5.26 -12.79 10.90
C ARG A 139 4.58 -11.43 10.73
N LYS A 140 3.86 -11.24 9.62
CA LYS A 140 2.91 -10.13 9.45
C LYS A 140 1.79 -10.24 10.49
N VAL A 141 1.74 -9.31 11.45
CA VAL A 141 0.78 -9.27 12.58
C VAL A 141 -0.19 -8.10 12.48
N GLY A 142 0.11 -7.11 11.65
CA GLY A 142 -0.79 -6.00 11.34
C GLY A 142 -0.17 -5.06 10.32
N HIS A 143 -0.81 -3.92 10.12
CA HIS A 143 -0.22 -2.76 9.44
C HIS A 143 -0.78 -1.46 10.01
N LEU A 144 -0.07 -0.37 9.77
CA LEU A 144 -0.52 1.00 10.05
C LEU A 144 -0.74 1.70 8.71
N ASN A 145 -1.91 2.30 8.52
CA ASN A 145 -2.15 3.22 7.43
C ASN A 145 -2.11 4.66 7.96
N LEU A 146 -1.51 5.55 7.18
CA LEU A 146 -1.53 6.99 7.41
C LEU A 146 -1.89 7.67 6.09
N THR A 147 -2.82 8.62 6.11
CA THR A 147 -3.18 9.42 4.93
C THR A 147 -3.53 10.82 5.35
N ASP A 148 -3.06 11.81 4.59
CA ASP A 148 -3.38 13.22 4.83
C ASP A 148 -3.06 14.04 3.58
N SER A 149 -3.90 15.05 3.29
CA SER A 149 -3.64 16.02 2.23
C SER A 149 -2.45 16.94 2.54
N ASP A 150 -2.16 17.14 3.83
CA ASP A 150 -0.99 17.87 4.32
C ASP A 150 0.20 16.91 4.46
N THR A 151 1.06 16.87 3.43
CA THR A 151 2.24 16.01 3.41
C THR A 151 3.25 16.34 4.50
N SER A 152 3.31 17.60 4.96
CA SER A 152 4.17 18.00 6.08
C SER A 152 3.68 17.36 7.38
N ARG A 153 2.37 17.38 7.64
CA ARG A 153 1.77 16.72 8.81
C ARG A 153 1.91 15.19 8.73
N LEU A 154 1.76 14.61 7.54
CA LEU A 154 1.99 13.18 7.31
C LEU A 154 3.45 12.80 7.62
N SER A 155 4.41 13.57 7.11
CA SER A 155 5.84 13.36 7.35
C SER A 155 6.23 13.56 8.82
N ALA A 156 5.69 14.57 9.49
CA ALA A 156 5.89 14.80 10.92
C ALA A 156 5.28 13.67 11.78
N THR A 157 4.15 13.09 11.35
CA THR A 157 3.56 11.95 12.03
C THR A 157 4.41 10.69 11.88
N LEU A 158 5.01 10.48 10.70
CA LEU A 158 5.97 9.40 10.49
C LEU A 158 7.21 9.55 11.40
N GLU A 159 7.72 10.77 11.56
CA GLU A 159 8.82 11.08 12.48
C GLU A 159 8.44 10.78 13.94
N ALA A 160 7.26 11.22 14.36
CA ALA A 160 6.74 10.97 15.72
C ALA A 160 6.43 9.49 15.98
N LEU A 161 6.13 8.71 14.94
CA LEU A 161 5.87 7.27 15.03
C LEU A 161 7.16 6.45 15.17
N SER A 162 8.27 6.92 14.59
CA SER A 162 9.58 6.24 14.61
C SER A 162 10.03 5.79 16.01
N PRO A 163 10.04 6.64 17.06
CA PRO A 163 10.43 6.21 18.41
C PRO A 163 9.43 5.27 19.09
N LEU A 164 8.23 5.09 18.56
CA LEU A 164 7.19 4.19 19.10
C LEU A 164 7.26 2.78 18.48
N LEU A 165 8.12 2.58 17.48
CA LEU A 165 8.35 1.32 16.79
C LEU A 165 9.75 0.76 17.11
N PRO A 166 9.96 -0.56 16.99
CA PRO A 166 11.28 -1.14 17.06
C PRO A 166 12.26 -0.52 16.04
N GLY A 167 13.56 -0.55 16.35
CA GLY A 167 14.57 0.18 15.58
C GLY A 167 14.66 -0.22 14.11
N GLU A 168 14.31 -1.45 13.74
CA GLU A 168 14.33 -1.91 12.35
C GLU A 168 13.34 -1.16 11.43
N TYR A 169 12.31 -0.50 12.00
CA TYR A 169 11.32 0.25 11.23
C TYR A 169 11.83 1.62 10.75
N ALA A 170 12.87 2.17 11.40
CA ALA A 170 13.36 3.52 11.12
C ALA A 170 13.75 3.70 9.65
N SER A 171 14.41 2.70 9.05
CA SER A 171 14.82 2.76 7.64
C SER A 171 13.63 2.83 6.67
N GLY A 172 12.55 2.08 6.94
CA GLY A 172 11.32 2.13 6.16
C GLY A 172 10.56 3.44 6.30
N ILE A 173 10.60 4.04 7.49
CA ILE A 173 10.01 5.36 7.77
C ILE A 173 10.77 6.46 7.04
N ILE A 174 12.10 6.49 7.15
CA ILE A 174 12.97 7.45 6.43
C ILE A 174 12.76 7.33 4.92
N TRP A 175 12.67 6.10 4.41
CA TRP A 175 12.38 5.88 3.00
C TRP A 175 11.02 6.46 2.59
N ALA A 176 9.96 6.23 3.37
CA ALA A 176 8.65 6.82 3.06
C ALA A 176 8.68 8.35 3.09
N GLN A 177 9.31 8.95 4.11
CA GLN A 177 9.49 10.40 4.19
C GLN A 177 10.25 10.95 2.98
N SER A 178 11.24 10.23 2.44
CA SER A 178 11.97 10.66 1.24
C SER A 178 11.10 10.67 -0.03
N LYS A 179 10.00 9.91 -0.06
CA LYS A 179 9.01 9.95 -1.15
C LYS A 179 8.03 11.11 -1.02
N LEU A 180 7.72 11.53 0.21
CA LEU A 180 6.76 12.60 0.49
C LEU A 180 7.31 14.02 0.29
N LYS A 181 8.62 14.16 0.06
CA LYS A 181 9.30 15.43 -0.25
C LYS A 181 9.15 15.78 -1.72
#